data_AF-A0A1F2U225-F1
#
_entry.id   AF-A0A1F2U225-F1
#
_cell.length_a   1.000
_cell.length_b   1.000
_cell.length_c   1.000
_cell.angle_alpha   90.00
_cell.angle_beta   90.00
_cell.angle_gamma   90.00
#
_symmetry.space_group_name_H-M   'P 1'
#
loop_
_entity.id
_entity.type
_entity.pdbx_description
1 polymer ?
#
loop_
_entity_poly.entity_id
_entity_poly.type
_entity_poly.pdbx_seq_one_letter_code
_entity_poly.pdbx_strand_id
1 'polypeptide(L)' 'MRTLLVEAAQSAVRFDPTFRKEYLHRCHRKHYAVAKVAAARKLAVRLYWMLRTRTPYSGQFTSRAA' A
#
# COMPACT_ATOMS: atom_id res chain seq x y z
N MET A 1 -3.77 1.15 -17.85
CA MET A 1 -4.12 0.91 -16.43
C MET A 1 -3.01 0.32 -15.56
N ARG A 2 -2.01 -0.39 -16.11
CA ARG A 2 -0.90 -0.96 -15.32
C ARG A 2 0.05 0.09 -14.72
N THR A 3 0.29 1.20 -15.42
CA THR A 3 1.20 2.27 -15.01
C THR A 3 0.67 3.10 -13.84
N LEU A 4 -0.59 3.54 -13.92
CA LEU A 4 -1.26 4.32 -12.87
C LEU A 4 -1.26 3.63 -11.49
N LEU A 5 -1.50 2.32 -11.46
CA LEU A 5 -1.49 1.56 -10.21
C LEU A 5 -0.09 1.46 -9.58
N VAL A 6 0.96 1.46 -10.41
CA VAL A 6 2.35 1.43 -9.94
C VAL A 6 2.75 2.79 -9.37
N GLU A 7 2.34 3.89 -10.01
CA GLU A 7 2.56 5.25 -9.51
C GLU A 7 1.82 5.52 -8.19
N ALA A 8 0.57 5.08 -8.10
CA ALA A 8 -0.20 5.13 -6.85
C ALA A 8 0.47 4.30 -5.74
N ALA A 9 0.98 3.11 -6.07
CA ALA A 9 1.73 2.28 -5.13
C ALA A 9 3.01 2.95 -4.63
N GLN A 10 3.77 3.62 -5.51
CA GLN A 10 4.95 4.38 -5.12
C GLN A 10 4.61 5.53 -4.16
N SER A 11 3.51 6.23 -4.42
CA SER A 11 3.01 7.28 -3.52
C SER A 11 2.59 6.69 -2.16
N ALA A 12 1.84 5.58 -2.16
CA ALA A 12 1.43 4.91 -0.92
C ALA A 12 2.61 4.37 -0.09
N VAL A 13 3.67 3.85 -0.72
CA VAL A 13 4.91 3.43 -0.05
C VAL A 13 5.64 4.61 0.61
N ARG A 14 5.45 5.84 0.13
CA ARG A 14 6.03 7.04 0.78
C ARG A 14 5.24 7.48 2.00
N PHE A 15 3.91 7.43 1.94
CA PHE A 15 3.05 7.92 3.01
C PHE A 15 2.75 6.88 4.11
N ASP A 16 2.80 5.58 3.80
CA ASP A 16 2.51 4.52 4.76
C ASP A 16 3.78 3.71 5.11
N PRO A 17 4.37 3.93 6.31
CA PRO A 17 5.59 3.24 6.73
C PRO A 17 5.38 1.74 6.96
N THR A 18 4.18 1.32 7.36
CA THR A 18 3.80 -0.09 7.49
C THR A 18 3.77 -0.78 6.12
N PHE A 19 3.15 -0.14 5.13
CA PHE A 19 3.10 -0.64 3.77
C PHE A 19 4.50 -0.70 3.13
N ARG A 20 5.35 0.29 3.42
CA ARG A 20 6.75 0.33 2.99
C ARG A 20 7.56 -0.85 3.54
N LYS A 21 7.44 -1.17 4.84
CA LYS A 21 8.17 -2.29 5.45
C LYS A 21 7.83 -3.62 4.76
N GLU A 22 6.56 -3.87 4.50
CA GLU A 22 6.12 -5.09 3.81
C GLU A 22 6.55 -5.12 2.33
N TYR A 23 6.53 -3.96 1.66
CA TYR A 23 7.04 -3.84 0.29
C TYR A 23 8.54 -4.16 0.21
N LEU A 24 9.34 -3.58 1.11
CA LEU A 24 10.78 -3.83 1.17
C LEU A 24 11.06 -5.30 1.49
N HIS A 25 10.35 -5.89 2.45
CA HIS A 25 10.46 -7.33 2.75
C HIS A 25 10.19 -8.21 1.51
N ARG A 26 9.22 -7.84 0.68
CA ARG A 26 8.94 -8.54 -0.60
C ARG A 26 10.01 -8.29 -1.65
N CYS A 27 10.59 -7.10 -1.72
CA CYS A 27 11.70 -6.79 -2.61
C CYS A 27 12.95 -7.63 -2.30
N HIS A 28 13.20 -7.94 -1.02
CA HIS A 28 14.32 -8.81 -0.64
C HIS A 28 14.16 -10.28 -1.08
N ARG A 29 12.93 -10.74 -1.37
CA ARG A 29 12.64 -12.14 -1.72
C ARG A 29 12.28 -12.38 -3.18
N LYS A 30 12.09 -11.33 -3.98
CA LYS A 30 11.58 -11.42 -5.37
C LYS A 30 12.26 -10.40 -6.26
N HIS A 31 12.29 -10.67 -7.57
CA HIS A 31 12.70 -9.69 -8.58
C HIS A 31 11.89 -8.39 -8.45
N TYR A 32 12.57 -7.26 -8.64
CA TYR A 32 12.03 -5.90 -8.49
C TYR A 32 10.73 -5.64 -9.27
N ALA A 33 10.62 -6.15 -10.50
CA ALA A 33 9.42 -6.01 -11.32
C ALA A 33 8.20 -6.71 -10.71
N VAL A 34 8.40 -7.87 -10.09
CA VAL A 34 7.34 -8.65 -9.41
C VAL A 34 6.96 -7.96 -8.10
N ALA A 35 7.94 -7.42 -7.37
CA ALA A 35 7.68 -6.69 -6.14
C ALA A 35 6.80 -5.46 -6.36
N LYS A 36 7.05 -4.68 -7.42
CA LYS A 36 6.21 -3.53 -7.80
C LYS A 36 4.76 -3.91 -8.08
N VAL A 37 4.55 -4.96 -8.88
CA VAL A 37 3.19 -5.42 -9.23
C VAL A 37 2.47 -5.97 -8.00
N ALA A 38 3.18 -6.70 -7.13
CA ALA A 38 2.63 -7.19 -5.88
C ALA A 38 2.22 -6.05 -4.93
N ALA A 39 3.01 -4.98 -4.87
CA ALA A 39 2.69 -3.77 -4.11
C ALA A 39 1.41 -3.12 -4.64
N ALA A 40 1.33 -2.90 -5.96
CA ALA A 40 0.15 -2.33 -6.61
C ALA A 40 -1.12 -3.16 -6.35
N ARG A 41 -1.03 -4.49 -6.47
CA ARG A 41 -2.15 -5.39 -6.18
C ARG A 41 -2.58 -5.32 -4.71
N LYS A 42 -1.62 -5.26 -3.79
CA LYS A 42 -1.92 -5.15 -2.35
C LYS A 42 -2.60 -3.82 -2.01
N LEU A 43 -2.13 -2.72 -2.61
CA LEU A 43 -2.76 -1.41 -2.44
C LEU A 43 -4.20 -1.40 -2.97
N ALA A 44 -4.41 -1.92 -4.19
CA ALA A 44 -5.73 -1.98 -4.80
C ALA A 44 -6.71 -2.82 -3.97
N VAL A 45 -6.28 -3.96 -3.44
CA VAL A 45 -7.11 -4.81 -2.56
C VAL A 45 -7.44 -4.09 -1.25
N ARG A 46 -6.47 -3.38 -0.65
CA ARG A 46 -6.70 -2.61 0.59
C ARG A 46 -7.71 -1.49 0.36
N LEU A 47 -7.57 -0.72 -0.72
CA LEU A 47 -8.50 0.34 -1.10
C LEU A 47 -9.89 -0.21 -1.44
N TYR A 48 -9.97 -1.33 -2.15
CA TYR A 48 -11.23 -2.00 -2.46
C TYR A 48 -11.96 -2.42 -1.18
N TRP A 49 -11.25 -3.04 -0.23
CA TRP A 49 -11.83 -3.42 1.04
C TRP A 49 -12.32 -2.21 1.82
N MET A 50 -11.54 -1.14 1.89
CA MET A 50 -11.97 0.08 2.56
C MET A 50 -13.21 0.73 1.94
N LEU A 51 -13.29 0.76 0.61
CA LEU A 51 -14.48 1.25 -0.10
C LEU A 51 -15.70 0.36 0.19
N ARG A 52 -15.49 -0.96 0.22
CA ARG A 52 -16.55 -1.94 0.48
C ARG A 52 -17.06 -1.89 1.92
N THR A 53 -16.19 -1.71 2.90
CA THR A 53 -16.54 -1.65 4.32
C THR A 53 -16.84 -0.23 4.80
N ARG A 54 -16.74 0.79 3.93
CA ARG A 54 -16.83 2.22 4.29
C ARG A 54 -15.94 2.60 5.47
N THR A 55 -14.84 1.87 5.67
CA THR A 55 -13.92 2.13 6.77
C THR A 55 -12.94 3.22 6.34
N PRO A 56 -12.80 4.32 7.11
CA PRO A 56 -11.81 5.35 6.79
C PRO A 56 -10.39 4.75 6.77
N TYR A 57 -9.49 5.35 5.99
CA TYR A 57 -8.07 4.96 6.00
C TYR A 57 -7.57 5.17 7.42
N SER A 58 -7.45 4.12 8.23
CA SER A 58 -6.78 4.16 9.52
C SER A 58 -5.27 4.22 9.29
N GLY A 59 -4.83 5.26 8.60
CA GLY A 59 -3.49 5.78 8.75
C GLY A 59 -3.42 6.34 10.15
N GLN A 60 -2.46 5.90 10.95
CA GLN A 60 -2.26 6.27 12.35
C GLN A 60 -2.04 7.78 12.53
N PHE A 61 -3.11 8.57 12.46
CA PHE A 61 -3.16 9.97 12.89
C PHE A 61 -4.11 10.15 14.09
N THR A 62 -4.44 9.06 14.79
CA THR A 62 -5.21 9.09 16.04
C THR A 62 -4.29 8.81 17.23
N SER A 63 -3.26 9.63 17.41
CA SER A 63 -2.57 9.76 18.71
C SER A 63 -2.89 11.14 19.29
N ARG A 64 -4.18 11.44 19.47
CA ARG A 64 -4.66 12.61 20.22
C ARG A 64 -6.17 12.51 20.51
N ALA A 65 -6.55 11.44 21.19
CA ALA A 65 -7.83 11.32 21.88
C ALA A 65 -7.72 10.22 22.94
N ALA A 66 -6.78 10.41 23.87
CA ALA A 66 -6.74 9.79 25.19
C ALA A 66 -5.85 10.69 26.06
#